data_AF-A0A925PEY8-F1
#
_entry.id   AF-A0A925PEY8-F1
#
_cell.length_a   1.000
_cell.length_b   1.000
_cell.length_c   1.000
_cell.angle_alpha   90.00
_cell.angle_beta   90.00
_cell.angle_gamma   90.00
#
_symmetry.space_group_name_H-M   'P 1'
#
loop_
_entity.id
_entity.type
_entity.pdbx_description
1 polymer ?
#
loop_
_entity_poly.entity_id
_entity_poly.type
_entity_poly.pdbx_seq_one_letter_code
_entity_poly.pdbx_strand_id
1 'polypeptide(L)'
;DAAVGYGRFNAYTRADRQASFEFVLLPLIHTGEAINRILGAITAIDPPFWLGAEPLLRQEIVELGLHWPDGVPAFMAQGGEAVRLRRRFRVVPGGLGRGGE
;
A
#
# COMPACT_ATOMS: atom_id res chain seq x y z
N ASP A 1 11.62 0.31 12.38
CA ASP A 1 11.43 0.39 10.91
C ASP A 1 9.96 0.23 10.52
N ALA A 2 9.58 0.75 9.35
CA ALA A 2 8.21 0.65 8.83
C ALA A 2 8.14 -0.20 7.57
N ALA A 3 7.00 -0.87 7.38
CA ALA A 3 6.72 -1.61 6.17
C ALA A 3 6.54 -0.67 4.96
N VAL A 4 7.02 -1.11 3.80
CA VAL A 4 6.74 -0.51 2.50
C VAL A 4 5.43 -1.10 1.96
N GLY A 5 4.48 -0.25 1.58
CA GLY A 5 3.28 -0.67 0.89
C GLY A 5 3.51 -0.75 -0.61
N TYR A 6 2.97 -1.77 -1.27
CA TYR A 6 2.98 -1.85 -2.72
C TYR A 6 1.70 -2.53 -3.20
N GLY A 7 1.34 -2.35 -4.46
CA GLY A 7 0.13 -2.96 -4.97
C GLY A 7 -0.21 -2.59 -6.39
N ARG A 8 -1.41 -3.02 -6.78
CA ARG A 8 -1.99 -2.74 -8.09
C ARG A 8 -3.42 -2.26 -7.95
N PHE A 9 -3.82 -1.36 -8.83
CA PHE A 9 -5.21 -0.94 -8.96
C PHE A 9 -5.60 -0.82 -10.42
N ASN A 10 -6.88 -1.04 -10.69
CA ASN A 10 -7.49 -0.73 -11.97
C ASN A 10 -8.17 0.63 -11.87
N ALA A 11 -8.14 1.39 -12.95
CA ALA A 11 -8.89 2.62 -13.08
C ALA A 11 -9.70 2.64 -14.37
N TYR A 12 -10.88 3.25 -14.33
CA TYR A 12 -11.87 3.15 -15.40
C TYR A 12 -12.33 4.54 -15.85
N THR A 13 -12.46 4.75 -17.17
CA THR A 13 -13.07 5.99 -17.71
C THR A 13 -14.60 5.95 -17.59
N ARG A 14 -15.28 7.01 -18.02
CA ARG A 14 -16.75 7.03 -18.11
C ARG A 14 -17.33 5.94 -19.01
N ALA A 15 -16.60 5.58 -20.07
CA ALA A 15 -16.99 4.55 -21.03
C ALA A 15 -16.48 3.14 -20.62
N ASP A 16 -16.15 2.95 -19.35
CA ASP A 16 -15.67 1.69 -18.76
C ASP A 16 -14.40 1.11 -19.40
N ARG A 17 -13.60 1.93 -20.07
CA ARG A 17 -12.27 1.53 -20.52
C ARG A 17 -11.32 1.48 -19.32
N GLN A 18 -10.62 0.35 -19.19
CA GLN A 18 -9.74 0.06 -18.06
C GLN A 18 -8.27 0.36 -18.37
N ALA A 19 -7.58 1.02 -17.44
CA ALA A 19 -6.12 1.05 -17.36
C ALA A 19 -5.68 0.46 -16.03
N SER A 20 -4.61 -0.34 -16.04
CA SER A 20 -4.04 -0.96 -14.85
C SER A 20 -2.78 -0.23 -14.40
N PHE A 21 -2.58 -0.14 -13.10
CA PHE A 21 -1.48 0.59 -12.48
C PHE A 21 -0.83 -0.25 -11.39
N GLU A 22 0.46 -0.04 -11.20
CA GLU A 22 1.19 -0.48 -10.02
C GLU A 22 1.68 0.73 -9.22
N PHE A 23 1.84 0.55 -7.91
CA PHE A 23 2.31 1.59 -7.02
C PHE A 23 3.16 1.05 -5.87
N VAL A 24 3.96 1.95 -5.31
CA VAL A 24 4.71 1.76 -4.06
C VAL A 24 4.53 2.98 -3.16
N LEU A 25 4.49 2.74 -1.85
CA LEU A 25 4.34 3.73 -0.77
C LEU A 25 5.40 3.45 0.29
N LEU A 26 6.39 4.35 0.38
CA LEU A 26 7.49 4.30 1.33
C LEU A 26 7.22 5.30 2.47
N PRO A 27 7.03 4.84 3.71
CA PRO A 27 6.95 5.71 4.87
C PRO A 27 8.23 6.56 5.02
N LEU A 28 8.06 7.86 5.21
CA LEU A 28 9.16 8.75 5.56
C LEU A 28 9.14 8.95 7.07
N ILE A 29 9.96 8.17 7.79
CA ILE A 29 10.11 8.31 9.24
C ILE A 29 11.23 9.31 9.50
N HIS A 30 10.92 10.40 10.20
CA HIS A 30 11.92 11.35 10.68
C HIS A 30 11.77 11.52 12.19
N THR A 31 12.66 10.86 12.96
CA THR A 31 12.87 10.98 14.42
C THR A 31 11.63 10.97 15.33
N GLY A 32 10.46 10.60 14.83
CA GLY A 32 9.19 10.62 15.54
C GLY A 32 8.50 9.26 15.50
N GLU A 33 7.54 9.07 16.42
CA GLU A 33 6.84 7.80 16.64
C GLU A 33 5.67 7.55 15.67
N ALA A 34 5.39 8.47 14.74
CA ALA A 34 4.27 8.39 13.81
C ALA A 34 4.69 8.56 12.35
N ILE A 35 4.10 7.73 11.47
CA ILE A 35 4.20 7.92 10.02
C ILE A 35 3.20 9.01 9.62
N ASN A 36 3.69 10.23 9.40
CA ASN A 36 2.89 11.36 8.95
C ASN A 36 3.19 11.74 7.48
N ARG A 37 4.18 11.09 6.86
CA ARG A 37 4.62 11.35 5.49
C ARG A 37 4.93 10.04 4.77
N ILE A 38 4.62 10.02 3.49
CA ILE A 38 4.87 8.88 2.59
C ILE A 38 5.43 9.43 1.29
N LEU A 39 6.47 8.79 0.76
CA LEU A 39 6.92 8.94 -0.61
C LEU A 39 6.28 7.84 -1.44
N GLY A 40 5.58 8.21 -2.53
CA GLY A 40 4.93 7.24 -3.40
C GLY A 40 5.42 7.35 -4.84
N ALA A 41 5.32 6.25 -5.57
CA ALA A 41 5.42 6.22 -7.02
C ALA A 41 4.29 5.37 -7.59
N ILE A 42 3.78 5.76 -8.76
CA ILE A 42 2.71 5.07 -9.48
C ILE A 42 3.09 5.05 -10.95
N THR A 43 2.91 3.92 -11.62
CA THR A 43 3.07 3.82 -13.08
C THR A 43 1.95 2.98 -13.68
N ALA A 44 1.63 3.25 -14.94
CA ALA A 44 0.70 2.43 -15.71
C ALA A 44 1.40 1.15 -16.19
N ILE A 45 0.69 0.04 -16.08
CA ILE A 45 1.07 -1.26 -16.67
C ILE A 45 0.48 -1.26 -18.07
N ASP A 46 1.31 -1.49 -19.10
CA ASP A 46 0.91 -1.52 -20.51
C ASP A 46 0.01 -0.31 -20.88
N PRO A 47 0.53 0.92 -20.81
CA PRO A 47 -0.26 2.13 -20.92
C PRO A 47 -1.05 2.16 -22.24
N PRO A 48 -2.39 2.17 -22.19
CA PRO A 48 -3.18 2.19 -23.42
C PRO A 48 -3.06 3.55 -24.10
N PHE A 49 -3.21 3.58 -25.43
CA PHE A 49 -3.02 4.79 -26.25
C PHE A 49 -3.89 5.98 -25.82
N TRP A 50 -5.02 5.72 -25.15
CA TRP A 50 -5.96 6.74 -24.71
C TRP A 50 -5.68 7.28 -23.31
N LEU A 51 -4.72 6.71 -22.58
CA LEU A 51 -4.38 7.13 -21.22
C LEU A 51 -3.89 8.59 -21.23
N GLY A 52 -4.52 9.44 -20.42
CA GLY A 52 -4.28 10.88 -20.38
C GLY A 52 -5.16 11.71 -21.31
N ALA A 53 -5.80 11.10 -22.32
CA ALA A 53 -6.80 11.78 -23.15
C ALA A 53 -8.20 11.76 -22.52
N GLU A 54 -8.51 10.72 -21.74
CA GLU A 54 -9.77 10.60 -21.00
C GLU A 54 -9.55 10.53 -19.49
N PRO A 55 -10.44 11.14 -18.69
CA PRO A 55 -10.33 11.08 -17.24
C PRO A 55 -10.68 9.69 -16.68
N LEU A 56 -9.93 9.28 -15.67
CA LEU A 56 -10.19 8.09 -14.87
C LEU A 56 -11.12 8.47 -13.71
N LEU A 57 -12.29 7.84 -13.62
CA LEU A 57 -13.38 8.25 -12.74
C LEU A 57 -13.67 7.26 -11.61
N ARG A 58 -13.18 6.02 -11.72
CA ARG A 58 -13.31 4.99 -10.67
C ARG A 58 -12.00 4.25 -10.55
N GLN A 59 -11.62 3.89 -9.34
CA GLN A 59 -10.45 3.05 -9.04
C GLN A 59 -10.84 1.86 -8.17
N GLU A 60 -10.20 0.73 -8.41
CA GLU A 60 -10.38 -0.50 -7.66
C GLU A 60 -9.00 -1.08 -7.32
N ILE A 61 -8.70 -1.23 -6.03
CA ILE A 61 -7.48 -1.90 -5.58
C ILE A 61 -7.64 -3.40 -5.85
N VAL A 62 -6.76 -3.93 -6.71
CA VAL A 62 -6.74 -5.34 -7.11
C VAL A 62 -5.81 -6.14 -6.21
N GLU A 63 -4.71 -5.51 -5.79
CA GLU A 63 -3.67 -6.14 -4.99
C GLU A 63 -3.07 -5.11 -4.04
N LEU A 64 -2.83 -5.51 -2.80
CA LEU A 64 -2.12 -4.71 -1.80
C LEU A 64 -1.24 -5.64 -0.97
N GLY A 65 0.04 -5.31 -0.88
CA GLY A 65 1.05 -6.01 -0.11
C GLY A 65 1.82 -5.07 0.81
N LEU A 66 2.48 -5.68 1.80
CA LEU A 66 3.43 -5.01 2.68
C LEU A 66 4.76 -5.76 2.62
N HIS A 67 5.85 -5.03 2.42
CA HIS A 67 7.21 -5.54 2.50
C HIS A 67 7.91 -4.96 3.73
N TRP A 68 8.46 -5.83 4.57
CA TRP A 68 9.25 -5.43 5.73
C TRP A 68 10.73 -5.61 5.41
N PRO A 69 11.48 -4.53 5.11
CA PRO A 69 12.86 -4.65 4.65
C PRO A 69 13.78 -5.30 5.69
N ASP A 70 13.56 -4.99 6.98
CA ASP A 70 14.34 -5.54 8.10
C ASP A 70 13.75 -6.83 8.67
N GLY A 71 12.79 -7.45 7.98
CA GLY A 71 12.07 -8.63 8.41
C GLY A 71 10.76 -8.34 9.15
N VAL A 72 9.90 -9.35 9.25
CA VAL A 72 8.59 -9.22 9.88
C VAL A 72 8.76 -8.93 11.37
N PRO A 73 8.16 -7.86 11.92
CA PRO A 73 8.30 -7.53 13.32
C PRO A 73 7.85 -8.66 14.24
N ALA A 74 8.54 -8.84 15.37
CA ALA A 74 8.26 -9.90 16.33
C ALA A 74 6.80 -9.91 16.83
N PHE A 75 6.16 -8.74 16.95
CA PHE A 75 4.74 -8.65 17.35
C PHE A 75 3.79 -9.26 16.32
N MET A 76 4.18 -9.31 15.04
CA MET A 76 3.40 -9.92 13.97
C MET A 76 3.70 -11.43 13.86
N ALA A 77 4.90 -11.87 14.27
CA ALA A 77 5.28 -13.29 14.31
C ALA A 77 4.55 -14.09 15.42
N GLN A 78 4.15 -13.46 16.52
CA GLN A 78 3.45 -14.14 17.63
C GLN A 78 1.94 -14.37 17.39
N GLY A 79 1.36 -13.80 16.33
CA GLY A 79 -0.05 -13.94 15.96
C GLY A 79 -0.22 -14.82 14.72
N GLY A 80 0.23 -16.08 14.78
CA GLY A 80 0.27 -17.06 13.69
C GLY A 80 -1.09 -17.48 13.10
N GLU A 81 -1.85 -16.53 12.57
CA GLU A 81 -2.84 -16.75 11.53
C GLU A 81 -2.61 -15.68 10.46
N ALA A 82 -2.01 -16.11 9.35
CA ALA A 82 -1.74 -15.25 8.19
C ALA A 82 -2.98 -14.42 7.88
N VAL A 83 -2.82 -13.10 7.90
CA VAL A 83 -3.89 -12.12 7.69
C VAL A 83 -4.46 -12.32 6.29
N ARG A 84 -5.46 -13.20 6.18
CA ARG A 84 -6.34 -13.27 5.02
C ARG A 84 -7.10 -11.96 5.06
N LEU A 85 -6.77 -11.06 4.12
CA LEU A 85 -7.30 -9.72 3.99
C LEU A 85 -8.83 -9.76 3.70
N ARG A 86 -9.63 -10.16 4.69
CA ARG A 86 -11.09 -10.21 4.61
C ARG A 86 -11.64 -8.90 5.16
N ARG A 87 -11.86 -7.93 4.26
CA ARG A 87 -12.78 -6.76 4.37
C ARG A 87 -13.10 -6.25 5.79
N ARG A 88 -12.12 -6.15 6.67
CA ARG A 88 -12.23 -5.49 7.98
C ARG A 88 -10.94 -4.73 8.21
N PHE A 89 -11.05 -3.42 8.14
CA PHE A 89 -10.00 -2.50 8.56
C PHE A 89 -9.72 -2.74 10.04
N ARG A 90 -8.55 -3.30 10.36
CA ARG A 90 -8.02 -3.29 11.71
C ARG A 90 -6.95 -2.20 11.75
N VAL A 91 -7.26 -1.09 12.41
CA VAL A 91 -6.26 -0.08 12.75
C VAL A 91 -5.38 -0.71 13.84
N VAL A 92 -4.22 -1.20 13.45
CA VAL A 92 -3.16 -1.49 14.40
C VAL A 92 -2.47 -0.16 14.72
N PRO A 93 -2.36 0.23 15.99
CA PRO A 93 -1.50 1.35 16.34
C PRO A 93 -0.09 0.98 15.89
N GLY A 94 0.41 1.65 14.85
CA GLY A 94 1.77 1.50 14.34
C GLY A 94 2.81 2.11 15.28
N GLY A 95 2.71 1.82 16.58
CA GLY A 95 3.75 2.13 17.54
C GLY A 95 4.80 1.03 17.48
N LEU A 96 6.06 1.42 17.25
CA LEU A 96 7.21 0.55 17.46
C LEU A 96 7.16 0.03 18.90
N GLY A 97 7.27 -1.30 19.07
CA GLY A 97 7.24 -1.92 20.39
C GLY A 97 8.30 -1.31 21.30
N ARG A 98 7.92 -0.98 22.54
CA ARG A 98 8.84 -0.51 23.58
C ARG A 98 10.01 -1.48 23.69
N GLY A 99 11.22 -1.00 23.37
CA GLY A 99 12.44 -1.56 23.93
C GLY A 99 12.43 -1.31 25.43
N GLY A 100 12.68 -2.35 26.21
CA GLY A 100 12.78 -2.25 27.66
C GLY A 100 14.07 -1.55 28.08
N GLU A 101 13.93 -0.67 29.06
CA GLU A 101 14.78 -0.62 30.26
C GLU A 101 13.87 -0.69 31.49
#